data_AF-A0A9P8G066-F1
#
_entry.id   AF-A0A9P8G066-F1
#
_cell.length_a   1.000
_cell.length_b   1.000
_cell.length_c   1.000
_cell.angle_alpha   90.00
_cell.angle_beta   90.00
_cell.angle_gamma   90.00
#
_symmetry.space_group_name_H-M   'P 1'
#
loop_
_entity.id
_entity.type
_entity.pdbx_description
1 polymer ?
#
loop_
_entity_poly.entity_id
_entity_poly.type
_entity_poly.pdbx_seq_one_letter_code
_entity_poly.pdbx_strand_id
1 'polypeptide(L)'
;MNELSSLMLQLDVADIGEPSFTLSSNKAREEIFPNIFTTKQNPDSYNGAVLSTDNQQQLVKCFANKFNRFHQFLDPHEAESLILSISDAKDSDLSFRNSALLAVAAFCSDVPLLNDLQEHFFTQAESLVLQSIREKPSDLVVQGLALLAWIELNRGSDSMAYNWIAMATGQVLHLGLHASALKSTRLSPDQNQMIQQRRVRSFWAYFSVDRLVTSSLGMNCTMHWQRVKSPSFTTITSTTPSVDEWAHERF
;
A
#
# COMPACT_ATOMS: atom_id res chain seq x y z
N MET A 1 -11.49 9.60 -33.77
CA MET A 1 -10.92 9.36 -32.42
C MET A 1 -10.83 7.84 -32.12
N ASN A 2 -10.29 7.02 -33.04
CA ASN A 2 -10.22 5.56 -32.90
C ASN A 2 -8.77 5.00 -32.97
N GLU A 3 -7.74 5.84 -32.89
CA GLU A 3 -6.34 5.40 -33.14
C GLU A 3 -5.57 4.97 -31.89
N LEU A 4 -6.07 5.23 -30.68
CA LEU A 4 -5.40 4.83 -29.43
C LEU A 4 -5.64 3.38 -29.04
N SER A 5 -6.71 2.76 -29.54
CA SER A 5 -7.04 1.35 -29.29
C SER A 5 -6.23 0.35 -30.14
N SER A 6 -5.32 0.82 -31.00
CA SER A 6 -4.50 -0.01 -31.90
C SER A 6 -3.11 -0.37 -31.35
N LEU A 7 -2.73 0.12 -30.17
CA LEU A 7 -1.40 -0.12 -29.59
C LEU A 7 -1.45 -1.32 -28.64
N MET A 8 -1.51 -2.54 -29.19
CA MET A 8 -1.29 -3.76 -28.42
C MET A 8 0.18 -4.15 -28.56
N LEU A 9 0.94 -4.04 -27.48
CA LEU A 9 2.35 -4.45 -27.43
C LEU A 9 2.41 -5.97 -27.32
N GLN A 10 2.95 -6.66 -28.32
CA GLN A 10 3.32 -8.07 -28.16
C GLN A 10 4.70 -8.16 -27.52
N LEU A 11 4.79 -8.92 -26.43
CA LEU A 11 6.03 -9.27 -25.76
C LEU A 11 6.49 -10.60 -26.35
N ASP A 12 7.58 -10.58 -27.11
CA ASP A 12 8.22 -11.80 -27.59
C ASP A 12 9.42 -12.10 -26.69
N VAL A 13 9.37 -13.24 -26.00
CA VAL A 13 10.47 -13.69 -25.14
C VAL A 13 11.34 -14.61 -25.98
N ALA A 14 12.31 -14.04 -26.69
CA ALA A 14 13.38 -14.85 -27.27
C ALA A 14 14.27 -15.39 -26.13
N ASP A 15 14.88 -16.57 -26.33
CA ASP A 15 15.74 -17.33 -25.38
C ASP A 15 16.98 -16.59 -24.83
N ILE A 16 17.09 -15.28 -25.06
CA ILE A 16 18.21 -14.41 -24.65
C ILE A 16 17.80 -13.48 -23.47
N GLY A 17 16.55 -13.54 -23.00
CA GLY A 17 16.16 -12.93 -21.72
C GLY A 17 15.99 -11.40 -21.70
N GLU A 18 16.01 -10.73 -22.85
CA GLU A 18 15.64 -9.31 -22.96
C GLU A 18 14.26 -9.15 -23.62
N PRO A 19 13.31 -8.43 -23.00
CA PRO A 19 12.00 -8.19 -23.61
C PRO A 19 12.11 -7.17 -24.75
N SER A 20 11.72 -7.58 -25.96
CA SER A 20 11.55 -6.71 -27.11
C SER A 20 10.06 -6.49 -27.39
N PHE A 21 9.70 -5.26 -27.75
CA PHE A 21 8.31 -4.87 -28.04
C PHE A 21 8.16 -4.51 -29.51
N THR A 22 7.23 -5.17 -30.20
CA THR A 22 6.82 -4.81 -31.58
C THR A 22 5.32 -4.55 -31.65
N LEU A 23 4.94 -3.62 -32.53
CA LEU A 23 3.54 -3.22 -32.75
C LEU A 23 2.91 -4.07 -33.84
N SER A 24 1.84 -4.79 -33.50
CA SER A 24 1.13 -5.68 -34.43
C SER A 24 -0.23 -5.10 -34.81
N SER A 25 -0.55 -5.14 -36.11
CA SER A 25 -1.80 -4.60 -36.68
C SER A 25 -2.92 -5.66 -36.67
N ASN A 26 -4.09 -5.22 -36.22
CA ASN A 26 -5.27 -5.98 -35.80
C ASN A 26 -5.77 -7.13 -36.71
N LYS A 27 -6.33 -8.17 -36.06
CA LYS A 27 -7.51 -8.89 -36.55
C LYS A 27 -8.42 -9.25 -35.37
N ALA A 28 -9.62 -8.66 -35.35
CA ALA A 28 -10.61 -8.77 -34.28
C ALA A 28 -11.22 -10.19 -34.19
N ARG A 29 -11.55 -10.63 -32.97
CA ARG A 29 -12.46 -11.74 -32.73
C ARG A 29 -13.32 -11.43 -31.49
N GLU A 30 -14.62 -11.65 -31.62
CA GLU A 30 -15.66 -11.36 -30.63
C GLU A 30 -15.60 -12.32 -29.42
N GLU A 31 -15.81 -11.78 -28.22
CA GLU A 31 -15.93 -12.55 -26.97
C GLU A 31 -17.40 -12.68 -26.54
N ILE A 32 -17.77 -13.91 -26.14
CA ILE A 32 -19.03 -14.26 -25.49
C ILE A 32 -18.72 -14.38 -23.99
N PHE A 33 -19.39 -13.59 -23.14
CA PHE A 33 -19.30 -13.70 -21.68
C PHE A 33 -20.47 -14.51 -21.11
N PRO A 34 -20.22 -15.47 -20.20
CA PRO A 34 -21.17 -15.84 -19.17
C PRO A 34 -20.74 -15.28 -17.80
N ASN A 35 -21.65 -14.50 -17.21
CA ASN A 35 -21.60 -14.03 -15.82
C ASN A 35 -21.70 -15.21 -14.83
N ILE A 36 -20.73 -15.36 -13.93
CA ILE A 36 -20.94 -16.01 -12.63
C ILE A 36 -20.05 -15.34 -11.57
N PHE A 37 -20.66 -14.51 -10.72
CA PHE A 37 -20.17 -14.25 -9.37
C PHE A 37 -21.32 -14.55 -8.41
N THR A 38 -21.19 -15.64 -7.65
CA THR A 38 -22.01 -15.94 -6.48
C THR A 38 -21.13 -15.83 -5.25
N THR A 39 -21.18 -14.67 -4.62
CA THR A 39 -20.56 -14.44 -3.30
C THR A 39 -21.37 -15.19 -2.25
N LYS A 40 -20.79 -16.21 -1.62
CA LYS A 40 -21.35 -16.82 -0.42
C LYS A 40 -21.15 -15.85 0.75
N GLN A 41 -22.24 -15.31 1.28
CA GLN A 41 -22.25 -14.69 2.59
C GLN A 41 -22.26 -15.80 3.64
N ASN A 42 -21.32 -15.76 4.57
CA ASN A 42 -21.47 -16.43 5.86
C ASN A 42 -21.67 -15.37 6.94
N PRO A 43 -22.63 -15.56 7.86
CA PRO A 43 -22.92 -14.62 8.92
C PRO A 43 -22.13 -15.00 10.18
N ASP A 44 -21.29 -14.09 10.65
CA ASP A 44 -21.03 -13.90 12.08
C ASP A 44 -20.51 -12.47 12.26
N SER A 45 -21.45 -11.53 12.19
CA SER A 45 -21.23 -10.13 12.48
C SER A 45 -20.87 -9.96 13.94
N TYR A 46 -19.63 -9.56 14.22
CA TYR A 46 -19.37 -8.68 15.35
C TYR A 46 -20.17 -7.40 15.13
N ASN A 47 -21.38 -7.39 15.69
CA ASN A 47 -22.27 -6.24 15.72
C ASN A 47 -21.56 -5.09 16.44
N GLY A 48 -21.08 -4.11 15.67
CA GLY A 48 -21.10 -2.68 16.01
C GLY A 48 -20.69 -2.27 17.43
N ALA A 49 -19.78 -2.99 18.09
CA ALA A 49 -19.16 -2.50 19.30
C ALA A 49 -18.21 -1.38 18.87
N VAL A 50 -18.69 -0.13 18.95
CA VAL A 50 -17.86 1.06 18.79
C VAL A 50 -16.59 0.83 19.60
N LEU A 51 -15.46 0.72 18.92
CA LEU A 51 -14.19 0.48 19.59
C LEU A 51 -14.00 1.59 20.61
N SER A 52 -13.77 1.26 21.88
CA SER A 52 -13.50 2.29 22.87
C SER A 52 -12.29 3.10 22.42
N THR A 53 -12.29 4.40 22.70
CA THR A 53 -11.16 5.27 22.39
C THR A 53 -9.86 4.73 22.98
N ASP A 54 -9.93 4.09 24.16
CA ASP A 54 -8.79 3.44 24.81
C ASP A 54 -8.24 2.26 23.99
N ASN A 55 -9.11 1.43 23.43
CA ASN A 55 -8.71 0.30 22.57
C ASN A 55 -8.07 0.81 21.27
N GLN A 56 -8.60 1.89 20.69
CA GLN A 56 -8.01 2.52 19.49
C GLN A 56 -6.62 3.07 19.79
N GLN A 57 -6.45 3.79 20.90
CA GLN A 57 -5.15 4.30 21.34
C GLN A 57 -4.15 3.16 21.56
N GLN A 58 -4.59 2.07 22.18
CA GLN A 58 -3.75 0.91 22.42
C GLN A 58 -3.30 0.24 21.12
N LEU A 59 -4.19 0.09 20.14
CA LEU A 59 -3.85 -0.44 18.82
C LEU A 59 -2.84 0.47 18.11
N VAL A 60 -3.08 1.78 18.06
CA VAL A 60 -2.16 2.72 17.41
C VAL A 60 -0.78 2.70 18.07
N LYS A 61 -0.73 2.64 19.40
CA LYS A 61 0.54 2.49 20.14
C LYS A 61 1.23 1.16 19.84
N CYS A 62 0.48 0.08 19.71
CA CYS A 62 1.00 -1.23 19.30
C CYS A 62 1.63 -1.15 17.91
N PHE A 63 0.92 -0.58 16.94
CA PHE A 63 1.43 -0.36 15.58
C PHE A 63 2.71 0.46 15.59
N ALA A 64 2.73 1.60 16.30
CA ALA A 64 3.88 2.48 16.37
C ALA A 64 5.14 1.74 16.89
N ASN A 65 4.98 0.99 17.99
CA ASN A 65 6.11 0.36 18.68
C ASN A 65 6.62 -0.91 18.01
N LYS A 66 5.72 -1.72 17.43
CA LYS A 66 6.07 -3.06 16.91
C LYS A 66 6.26 -3.11 15.40
N PHE A 67 5.58 -2.24 14.65
CA PHE A 67 5.58 -2.28 13.19
C PHE A 67 6.18 -1.00 12.58
N ASN A 68 5.63 0.17 12.93
CA ASN A 68 6.03 1.44 12.34
C ASN A 68 7.50 1.78 12.59
N ARG A 69 8.05 1.35 13.73
CA ARG A 69 9.47 1.47 14.04
C ARG A 69 10.37 0.97 12.91
N PHE A 70 10.03 -0.17 12.31
CA PHE A 70 10.87 -0.82 11.30
C PHE A 70 10.51 -0.48 9.86
N HIS A 71 9.25 -0.13 9.61
CA HIS A 71 8.73 0.08 8.25
C HIS A 71 8.35 1.53 7.94
N GLN A 72 8.31 2.39 8.96
CA GLN A 72 8.13 3.83 8.85
C GLN A 72 6.96 4.24 7.95
N PHE A 73 5.77 3.67 8.14
CA PHE A 73 4.55 4.04 7.38
C PHE A 73 3.99 5.40 7.80
N LEU A 74 4.06 5.73 9.09
CA LEU A 74 3.57 6.97 9.67
C LEU A 74 4.70 7.84 10.21
N ASP A 75 4.50 9.15 10.12
CA ASP A 75 5.22 10.08 10.98
C ASP A 75 4.87 9.83 12.45
N PRO A 76 5.81 9.95 13.40
CA PRO A 76 5.50 9.88 14.82
C PRO A 76 4.39 10.86 15.25
N HIS A 77 4.35 12.08 14.68
CA HIS A 77 3.29 13.05 14.97
C HIS A 77 1.96 12.70 14.27
N GLU A 78 2.03 12.05 13.11
CA GLU A 78 0.83 11.59 12.39
C GLU A 78 0.15 10.43 13.13
N ALA A 79 0.91 9.55 13.79
CA ALA A 79 0.38 8.46 14.60
C ALA A 79 -0.53 8.97 15.74
N GLU A 80 -0.18 10.07 16.38
CA GLU A 80 -1.00 10.70 17.42
C GLU A 80 -2.29 11.29 16.84
N SER A 81 -2.20 11.94 15.67
CA SER A 81 -3.37 12.49 14.97
C SER A 81 -4.33 11.41 14.44
N LEU A 82 -3.81 10.20 14.19
CA LEU A 82 -4.59 9.07 13.68
C LEU A 82 -5.75 8.72 14.62
N ILE A 83 -5.49 8.74 15.93
CA ILE A 83 -6.46 8.41 17.00
C ILE A 83 -7.70 9.30 16.90
N LEU A 84 -7.53 10.57 16.52
CA LEU A 84 -8.63 11.53 16.40
C LEU A 84 -9.38 11.40 15.06
N SER A 85 -8.72 10.86 14.03
CA SER A 85 -9.25 10.79 12.66
C SER A 85 -10.05 9.53 12.33
N ILE A 86 -9.89 8.44 13.11
CA ILE A 86 -10.50 7.13 12.82
C ILE A 86 -12.03 7.21 12.78
N SER A 87 -12.64 8.01 13.64
CA SER A 87 -14.11 8.13 13.73
C SER A 87 -14.73 9.07 12.68
N ASP A 88 -13.93 9.94 12.06
CA ASP A 88 -14.40 11.04 11.18
C ASP A 88 -13.88 10.93 9.73
N ALA A 89 -13.23 9.82 9.37
CA ALA A 89 -12.67 9.63 8.03
C ALA A 89 -13.78 9.52 6.96
N LYS A 90 -14.09 10.66 6.31
CA LYS A 90 -15.02 10.74 5.17
C LYS A 90 -14.39 10.31 3.85
N ASP A 91 -13.06 10.35 3.80
CA ASP A 91 -12.27 10.04 2.62
C ASP A 91 -12.03 8.53 2.50
N SER A 92 -12.39 7.95 1.35
CA SER A 92 -12.29 6.50 1.11
C SER A 92 -10.85 5.98 1.23
N ASP A 93 -9.87 6.71 0.70
CA ASP A 93 -8.45 6.35 0.78
C ASP A 93 -7.89 6.38 2.21
N LEU A 94 -8.32 7.35 3.02
CA LEU A 94 -7.95 7.44 4.43
C LEU A 94 -8.58 6.29 5.23
N SER A 95 -9.87 6.04 5.04
CA SER A 95 -10.59 4.94 5.69
C SER A 95 -10.00 3.57 5.33
N PHE A 96 -9.65 3.38 4.06
CA PHE A 96 -8.96 2.17 3.59
C PHE A 96 -7.61 2.00 4.30
N ARG A 97 -6.75 3.02 4.25
CA ARG A 97 -5.42 2.98 4.89
C ARG A 97 -5.53 2.74 6.39
N ASN A 98 -6.43 3.43 7.07
CA ASN A 98 -6.61 3.32 8.52
C ASN A 98 -7.12 1.93 8.92
N SER A 99 -8.04 1.35 8.15
CA SER A 99 -8.51 -0.03 8.38
C SER A 99 -7.36 -1.02 8.23
N ALA A 100 -6.55 -0.91 7.18
CA ALA A 100 -5.38 -1.78 6.98
C ALA A 100 -4.35 -1.62 8.12
N LEU A 101 -4.12 -0.39 8.59
CA LEU A 101 -3.24 -0.11 9.72
C LEU A 101 -3.74 -0.74 11.01
N LEU A 102 -5.03 -0.61 11.31
CA LEU A 102 -5.65 -1.21 12.50
C LEU A 102 -5.62 -2.74 12.43
N ALA A 103 -5.72 -3.33 11.23
CA ALA A 103 -5.53 -4.76 11.05
C ALA A 103 -4.10 -5.18 11.43
N VAL A 104 -3.06 -4.47 10.97
CA VAL A 104 -1.67 -4.75 11.38
C VAL A 104 -1.49 -4.53 12.89
N ALA A 105 -2.06 -3.46 13.43
CA ALA A 105 -2.00 -3.15 14.85
C ALA A 105 -2.57 -4.27 15.73
N ALA A 106 -3.74 -4.80 15.33
CA ALA A 106 -4.42 -5.90 15.98
C ALA A 106 -3.60 -7.19 15.88
N PHE A 107 -3.05 -7.48 14.69
CA PHE A 107 -2.15 -8.61 14.47
C PHE A 107 -0.95 -8.59 15.42
N CYS A 108 -0.35 -7.42 15.64
CA CYS A 108 0.80 -7.25 16.53
C CYS A 108 0.44 -7.19 18.03
N SER A 109 -0.84 -7.11 18.40
CA SER A 109 -1.28 -6.95 19.79
C SER A 109 -1.11 -8.25 20.58
N ASP A 110 -0.55 -8.14 21.79
CA ASP A 110 -0.48 -9.28 22.74
C ASP A 110 -1.79 -9.46 23.53
N VAL A 111 -2.74 -8.52 23.40
CA VAL A 111 -4.03 -8.59 24.06
C VAL A 111 -5.00 -9.38 23.18
N PRO A 112 -5.49 -10.56 23.62
CA PRO A 112 -6.33 -11.43 22.79
C PRO A 112 -7.56 -10.71 22.22
N LEU A 113 -8.26 -9.95 23.07
CA LEU A 113 -9.43 -9.17 22.66
C LEU A 113 -9.15 -8.22 21.49
N LEU A 114 -7.96 -7.61 21.46
CA LEU A 114 -7.57 -6.69 20.39
C LEU A 114 -7.06 -7.44 19.16
N ASN A 115 -6.44 -8.61 19.36
CA ASN A 115 -6.00 -9.48 18.27
C ASN A 115 -7.19 -10.05 17.48
N ASP A 116 -8.29 -10.40 18.16
CA ASP A 116 -9.52 -10.91 17.54
C ASP A 116 -10.16 -9.91 16.55
N LEU A 117 -9.86 -8.61 16.69
CA LEU A 117 -10.35 -7.56 15.79
C LEU A 117 -9.59 -7.49 14.46
N GLN A 118 -8.51 -8.25 14.32
CA GLN A 118 -7.64 -8.20 13.16
C GLN A 118 -8.39 -8.54 11.87
N GLU A 119 -9.20 -9.60 11.87
CA GLU A 119 -10.00 -10.00 10.71
C GLU A 119 -11.03 -8.95 10.36
N HIS A 120 -11.70 -8.37 11.36
CA HIS A 120 -12.68 -7.31 11.15
C HIS A 120 -12.10 -6.12 10.37
N PHE A 121 -10.95 -5.61 10.81
CA PHE A 121 -10.29 -4.49 10.13
C PHE A 121 -9.71 -4.87 8.77
N PHE A 122 -9.25 -6.12 8.62
CA PHE A 122 -8.77 -6.63 7.34
C PHE A 122 -9.89 -6.68 6.31
N THR A 123 -11.03 -7.29 6.63
CA THR A 123 -12.21 -7.35 5.76
C THR A 123 -12.73 -5.95 5.43
N GLN A 124 -12.72 -5.03 6.40
CA GLN A 124 -13.09 -3.64 6.16
C GLN A 124 -12.17 -2.98 5.14
N ALA A 125 -10.84 -3.13 5.28
CA ALA A 125 -9.88 -2.59 4.32
C ALA A 125 -10.06 -3.21 2.93
N GLU A 126 -10.21 -4.54 2.84
CA GLU A 126 -10.43 -5.25 1.59
C GLU A 126 -11.67 -4.72 0.85
N SER A 127 -12.77 -4.47 1.57
CA SER A 127 -14.00 -3.94 0.97
C SER A 127 -13.85 -2.54 0.37
N LEU A 128 -12.88 -1.74 0.83
CA LEU A 128 -12.67 -0.35 0.42
C LEU A 128 -11.64 -0.18 -0.71
N VAL A 129 -10.86 -1.23 -1.02
CA VAL A 129 -9.67 -1.10 -1.90
C VAL A 129 -10.02 -0.61 -3.31
N LEU A 130 -11.01 -1.25 -3.95
CA LEU A 130 -11.39 -0.93 -5.33
C LEU A 130 -12.03 0.44 -5.44
N GLN A 131 -12.82 0.84 -4.43
CA GLN A 131 -13.40 2.18 -4.36
C GLN A 131 -12.29 3.23 -4.22
N SER A 132 -11.34 3.00 -3.31
CA SER A 132 -10.24 3.93 -3.04
C SER A 132 -9.34 4.12 -4.26
N ILE A 133 -8.99 3.04 -4.95
CA ILE A 133 -8.21 3.10 -6.20
C ILE A 133 -8.95 3.88 -7.29
N ARG A 134 -10.27 3.66 -7.41
CA ARG A 134 -11.10 4.28 -8.46
C ARG A 134 -11.33 5.77 -8.22
N GLU A 135 -11.70 6.14 -7.00
CA GLU A 135 -12.18 7.49 -6.69
C GLU A 135 -11.04 8.44 -6.32
N LYS A 136 -10.04 7.94 -5.59
CA LYS A 136 -8.98 8.77 -5.02
C LYS A 136 -7.65 8.01 -4.95
N PRO A 137 -7.02 7.72 -6.10
CA PRO A 137 -5.69 7.10 -6.12
C PRO A 137 -4.69 8.02 -5.42
N SER A 138 -4.11 7.56 -4.32
CA SER A 138 -3.23 8.35 -3.47
C SER A 138 -2.12 7.51 -2.85
N ASP A 139 -1.14 8.16 -2.22
CA ASP A 139 -0.08 7.49 -1.49
C ASP A 139 -0.61 6.72 -0.27
N LEU A 140 -1.78 7.09 0.27
CA LEU A 140 -2.46 6.33 1.32
C LEU A 140 -2.95 4.97 0.82
N VAL A 141 -3.41 4.90 -0.43
CA VAL A 141 -3.80 3.64 -1.07
C VAL A 141 -2.59 2.72 -1.23
N VAL A 142 -1.42 3.27 -1.59
CA VAL A 142 -0.16 2.51 -1.63
C VAL A 142 0.18 1.93 -0.26
N GLN A 143 0.06 2.74 0.80
CA GLN A 143 0.29 2.27 2.17
C GLN A 143 -0.66 1.12 2.53
N GLY A 144 -1.97 1.28 2.33
CA GLY A 144 -2.96 0.27 2.67
C GLY A 144 -2.72 -1.07 1.94
N LEU A 145 -2.41 -1.02 0.65
CA LEU A 145 -2.08 -2.22 -0.14
C LEU A 145 -0.83 -2.93 0.38
N ALA A 146 0.23 -2.19 0.71
CA ALA A 146 1.44 -2.79 1.28
C ALA A 146 1.18 -3.42 2.66
N LEU A 147 0.34 -2.80 3.50
CA LEU A 147 -0.05 -3.37 4.81
C LEU A 147 -0.87 -4.67 4.64
N LEU A 148 -1.82 -4.73 3.70
CA LEU A 148 -2.55 -5.96 3.38
C LEU A 148 -1.62 -7.07 2.87
N ALA A 149 -0.66 -6.73 2.01
CA ALA A 149 0.35 -7.67 1.53
C ALA A 149 1.15 -8.29 2.69
N TRP A 150 1.57 -7.45 3.64
CA TRP A 150 2.29 -7.91 4.82
C TRP A 150 1.45 -8.84 5.70
N ILE A 151 0.17 -8.52 5.95
CA ILE A 151 -0.72 -9.39 6.72
C ILE A 151 -0.88 -10.75 6.06
N GLU A 152 -1.19 -10.76 4.76
CA GLU A 152 -1.42 -12.01 4.02
C GLU A 152 -0.17 -12.90 3.99
N LEU A 153 1.01 -12.30 3.89
CA LEU A 153 2.27 -13.05 4.01
C LEU A 153 2.39 -13.73 5.38
N ASN A 154 2.07 -13.01 6.47
CA ASN A 154 2.13 -13.57 7.83
C ASN A 154 1.04 -14.62 8.09
N ARG A 155 -0.05 -14.60 7.31
CA ARG A 155 -1.09 -15.64 7.32
C ARG A 155 -0.74 -16.86 6.46
N GLY A 156 0.37 -16.82 5.71
CA GLY A 156 0.75 -17.87 4.75
C GLY A 156 -0.07 -17.86 3.45
N SER A 157 -0.73 -16.74 3.14
CA SER A 157 -1.51 -16.54 1.92
C SER A 157 -0.65 -15.89 0.84
N ASP A 158 0.36 -16.63 0.38
CA ASP A 158 1.43 -16.15 -0.50
C ASP A 158 0.92 -15.50 -1.79
N SER A 159 -0.11 -16.09 -2.40
CA SER A 159 -0.72 -15.59 -3.64
C SER A 159 -1.35 -14.21 -3.44
N MET A 160 -2.11 -14.02 -2.35
CA MET A 160 -2.74 -12.74 -2.07
C MET A 160 -1.73 -11.70 -1.60
N ALA A 161 -0.72 -12.10 -0.82
CA ALA A 161 0.39 -11.23 -0.47
C ALA A 161 1.06 -10.63 -1.71
N TYR A 162 1.34 -11.47 -2.72
CA TYR A 162 1.91 -11.00 -3.99
C TYR A 162 0.95 -10.11 -4.78
N ASN A 163 -0.33 -10.45 -4.85
CA ASN A 163 -1.31 -9.64 -5.58
C ASN A 163 -1.46 -8.24 -4.97
N TRP A 164 -1.50 -8.14 -3.64
CA TRP A 164 -1.57 -6.85 -2.94
C TRP A 164 -0.34 -5.99 -3.21
N ILE A 165 0.87 -6.56 -3.14
CA ILE A 165 2.09 -5.80 -3.39
C ILE A 165 2.25 -5.42 -4.88
N ALA A 166 1.81 -6.29 -5.81
CA ALA A 166 1.77 -5.96 -7.24
C ALA A 166 0.80 -4.80 -7.52
N MET A 167 -0.38 -4.77 -6.86
CA MET A 167 -1.30 -3.64 -6.94
C MET A 167 -0.68 -2.35 -6.36
N ALA A 168 0.01 -2.44 -5.22
CA ALA A 168 0.72 -1.30 -4.64
C ALA A 168 1.75 -0.74 -5.63
N THR A 169 2.48 -1.61 -6.32
CA THR A 169 3.46 -1.26 -7.36
C THR A 169 2.82 -0.50 -8.51
N GLY A 170 1.68 -0.98 -9.00
CA GLY A 170 0.90 -0.29 -10.02
C GLY A 170 0.55 1.13 -9.60
N GLN A 171 0.12 1.33 -8.35
CA GLN A 171 -0.19 2.65 -7.80
C GLN A 171 1.07 3.53 -7.63
N VAL A 172 2.19 2.97 -7.17
CA VAL A 172 3.48 3.66 -7.06
C VAL A 172 3.97 4.18 -8.42
N LEU A 173 3.79 3.36 -9.47
CA LEU A 173 4.13 3.73 -10.85
C LEU A 173 3.18 4.81 -11.37
N HIS A 174 1.87 4.61 -11.23
CA HIS A 174 0.82 5.53 -11.69
C HIS A 174 0.97 6.93 -11.05
N LEU A 175 1.21 7.00 -9.74
CA LEU A 175 1.38 8.25 -9.01
C LEU A 175 2.77 8.88 -9.18
N GLY A 176 3.72 8.13 -9.75
CA GLY A 176 5.11 8.53 -9.92
C GLY A 176 5.87 8.66 -8.60
N LEU A 177 5.50 7.91 -7.56
CA LEU A 177 6.15 8.00 -6.24
C LEU A 177 7.63 7.64 -6.32
N HIS A 178 7.95 6.61 -7.11
CA HIS A 178 9.30 6.14 -7.39
C HIS A 178 10.22 7.16 -8.06
N ALA A 179 9.69 8.24 -8.64
CA ALA A 179 10.46 9.27 -9.36
C ALA A 179 10.13 10.70 -8.87
N SER A 180 9.68 10.84 -7.63
CA SER A 180 9.17 12.10 -7.08
C SER A 180 10.21 13.24 -7.06
N ALA A 181 11.52 12.94 -7.11
CA ALA A 181 12.57 13.96 -7.16
C ALA A 181 12.47 14.87 -8.40
N LEU A 182 11.84 14.40 -9.49
CA LEU A 182 11.70 15.13 -10.74
C LEU A 182 10.59 16.20 -10.71
N LYS A 183 9.69 16.18 -9.72
CA LYS A 183 8.53 17.09 -9.63
C LYS A 183 8.74 18.32 -8.74
N SER A 184 9.94 18.54 -8.19
CA SER A 184 10.20 19.56 -7.16
C SER A 184 10.14 21.02 -7.61
N THR A 185 9.80 21.32 -8.86
CA THR A 185 10.09 22.64 -9.42
C THR A 185 9.02 23.73 -9.25
N ARG A 186 7.79 23.50 -8.74
CA ARG A 186 6.71 24.53 -8.89
C ARG A 186 5.57 24.63 -7.85
N LEU A 187 5.68 24.35 -6.54
CA LEU A 187 4.51 24.52 -5.63
C LEU A 187 4.85 25.06 -4.21
N SER A 188 3.84 25.67 -3.54
CA SER A 188 3.93 26.50 -2.30
C SER A 188 4.46 25.77 -1.04
N PRO A 189 4.89 26.47 0.04
CA PRO A 189 5.82 25.90 1.04
C PRO A 189 5.24 24.88 2.04
N ASP A 190 4.18 25.18 2.80
CA ASP A 190 3.91 24.46 4.06
C ASP A 190 3.04 23.19 3.94
N GLN A 191 1.82 23.27 3.37
CA GLN A 191 0.94 22.09 3.23
C GLN A 191 1.50 21.05 2.23
N ASN A 192 2.29 21.52 1.26
CA ASN A 192 2.93 20.64 0.30
C ASN A 192 4.09 19.86 0.91
N GLN A 193 4.73 20.39 1.95
CA GLN A 193 5.82 19.69 2.62
C GLN A 193 5.32 18.42 3.33
N MET A 194 4.24 18.51 4.13
CA MET A 194 3.67 17.34 4.80
C MET A 194 3.23 16.25 3.80
N ILE A 195 2.56 16.64 2.72
CA ILE A 195 2.13 15.70 1.66
C ILE A 195 3.36 15.09 0.96
N GLN A 196 4.38 15.88 0.67
CA GLN A 196 5.60 15.39 0.03
C GLN A 196 6.36 14.41 0.94
N GLN A 197 6.48 14.73 2.24
CA GLN A 197 7.07 13.84 3.24
C GLN A 197 6.30 12.52 3.32
N ARG A 198 4.97 12.59 3.38
CA ARG A 198 4.12 11.39 3.38
C ARG A 198 4.30 10.55 2.10
N ARG A 199 4.41 11.18 0.92
CA ARG A 199 4.64 10.47 -0.34
C ARG A 199 5.98 9.75 -0.40
N VAL A 200 7.05 10.40 0.05
CA VAL A 200 8.39 9.78 0.14
C VAL A 200 8.35 8.62 1.14
N ARG A 201 7.73 8.82 2.29
CA ARG A 201 7.53 7.80 3.32
C ARG A 201 6.75 6.59 2.78
N SER A 202 5.60 6.83 2.14
CA SER A 202 4.77 5.81 1.51
C SER A 202 5.54 4.99 0.47
N PHE A 203 6.40 5.63 -0.32
CA PHE A 203 7.27 4.92 -1.27
C PHE A 203 8.24 3.98 -0.56
N TRP A 204 9.00 4.48 0.42
CA TRP A 204 10.00 3.66 1.11
C TRP A 204 9.38 2.56 1.97
N ALA A 205 8.24 2.84 2.61
CA ALA A 205 7.45 1.85 3.32
C ALA A 205 6.99 0.72 2.39
N TYR A 206 6.38 1.05 1.25
CA TYR A 206 6.04 0.08 0.20
C TYR A 206 7.27 -0.70 -0.26
N PHE A 207 8.38 -0.01 -0.55
CA PHE A 207 9.59 -0.62 -1.09
C PHE A 207 10.17 -1.65 -0.12
N SER A 208 10.17 -1.35 1.18
CA SER A 208 10.62 -2.28 2.21
C SER A 208 9.75 -3.56 2.26
N VAL A 209 8.43 -3.40 2.18
CA VAL A 209 7.49 -4.54 2.18
C VAL A 209 7.58 -5.33 0.88
N ASP A 210 7.80 -4.68 -0.26
CA ASP A 210 8.03 -5.36 -1.54
C ASP A 210 9.23 -6.30 -1.47
N ARG A 211 10.35 -5.83 -0.94
CA ARG A 211 11.53 -6.68 -0.73
C ARG A 211 11.22 -7.84 0.20
N LEU A 212 10.54 -7.58 1.32
CA LEU A 212 10.18 -8.60 2.30
C LEU A 212 9.26 -9.68 1.69
N VAL A 213 8.19 -9.28 1.02
CA VAL A 213 7.23 -10.21 0.39
C VAL A 213 7.93 -11.02 -0.69
N THR A 214 8.56 -10.36 -1.66
CA THR A 214 9.15 -11.06 -2.81
C THR A 214 10.33 -11.95 -2.41
N SER A 215 11.15 -11.55 -1.44
CA SER A 215 12.22 -12.40 -0.92
C SER A 215 11.68 -13.63 -0.18
N SER A 216 10.62 -13.44 0.63
CA SER A 216 10.00 -14.55 1.39
C SER A 216 9.37 -15.58 0.46
N LEU A 217 8.86 -15.14 -0.69
CA LEU A 217 8.23 -15.99 -1.69
C LEU A 217 9.20 -16.53 -2.77
N GLY A 218 10.48 -16.14 -2.74
CA GLY A 218 11.45 -16.52 -3.77
C GLY A 218 11.16 -15.94 -5.16
N MET A 219 10.49 -14.77 -5.21
CA MET A 219 10.11 -14.11 -6.45
C MET A 219 10.96 -12.88 -6.74
N ASN A 220 10.94 -12.45 -8.01
CA ASN A 220 11.50 -11.16 -8.39
C ASN A 220 10.70 -10.03 -7.75
N CYS A 221 11.40 -9.01 -7.28
CA CYS A 221 10.77 -7.82 -6.73
C CYS A 221 9.93 -7.10 -7.80
N THR A 222 8.79 -6.58 -7.40
CA THR A 222 7.83 -5.96 -8.34
C THR A 222 8.37 -4.65 -8.91
N MET A 223 9.26 -3.97 -8.17
CA MET A 223 9.97 -2.78 -8.64
C MET A 223 11.48 -3.03 -8.66
N HIS A 224 12.11 -2.82 -9.82
CA HIS A 224 13.56 -2.90 -9.94
C HIS A 224 14.24 -1.66 -9.34
N TRP A 225 15.34 -1.83 -8.59
CA TRP A 225 16.01 -0.74 -7.87
C TRP A 225 16.49 0.39 -8.81
N GLN A 226 16.94 0.05 -10.02
CA GLN A 226 17.40 1.03 -11.01
C GLN A 226 16.31 2.00 -11.49
N ARG A 227 15.02 1.66 -11.25
CA ARG A 227 13.88 2.54 -11.57
C ARG A 227 13.60 3.54 -10.45
N VAL A 228 14.23 3.40 -9.29
CA VAL A 228 14.04 4.27 -8.14
C VAL A 228 14.86 5.55 -8.30
N LYS A 229 14.14 6.67 -8.36
CA LYS A 229 14.67 8.04 -8.34
C LYS A 229 13.92 8.87 -7.29
N SER A 230 13.45 8.22 -6.23
CA SER A 230 12.80 8.88 -5.10
C SER A 230 13.87 9.59 -4.25
N PRO A 231 13.57 10.76 -3.65
CA PRO A 231 14.43 11.35 -2.64
C PRO A 231 14.74 10.35 -1.53
N SER A 232 15.94 10.43 -0.97
CA SER A 232 16.32 9.57 0.16
C SER A 232 15.44 9.86 1.38
N PHE A 233 15.25 8.88 2.26
CA PHE A 233 14.34 9.01 3.39
C PHE A 233 14.78 10.11 4.37
N THR A 234 16.07 10.32 4.57
CA THR A 234 16.61 11.37 5.45
C THR A 234 16.34 12.79 4.95
N THR A 235 15.99 12.96 3.67
CA THR A 235 15.59 14.28 3.13
C THR A 235 14.28 14.79 3.74
N ILE A 236 13.46 13.89 4.30
CA ILE A 236 12.17 14.26 4.90
C ILE A 236 12.21 14.35 6.43
N THR A 237 13.29 13.87 7.08
CA THR A 237 13.47 13.95 8.54
C THR A 237 14.01 15.33 8.92
N SER A 238 13.25 16.09 9.70
CA SER A 238 13.61 17.45 10.15
C SER A 238 14.62 17.49 11.32
N THR A 239 14.91 16.34 11.91
CA THR A 239 15.82 16.16 13.06
C THR A 239 16.89 15.12 12.75
N THR A 240 17.88 14.94 13.63
CA THR A 240 18.85 13.84 13.53
C THR A 240 18.08 12.52 13.37
N PRO A 241 18.22 11.81 12.24
CA PRO A 241 17.44 10.62 11.98
C PRO A 241 17.71 9.60 13.07
N SER A 242 16.65 8.95 13.56
CA SER A 242 16.77 7.81 14.45
C SER A 242 17.54 6.68 13.77
N VAL A 243 18.09 5.75 14.56
CA VAL A 243 18.82 4.58 14.04
C VAL A 243 17.95 3.78 13.05
N ASP A 244 16.65 3.70 13.33
CA ASP A 244 15.69 2.98 12.51
C ASP A 244 15.43 3.72 11.17
N GLU A 245 15.42 5.05 11.16
CA GLU A 245 15.33 5.85 9.93
C GLU A 245 16.61 5.78 9.09
N TRP A 246 17.79 5.72 9.73
CA TRP A 246 19.07 5.47 9.04
C TRP A 246 19.12 4.11 8.34
N ALA A 247 18.43 3.09 8.87
CA ALA A 247 18.38 1.78 8.22
C ALA A 247 17.70 1.85 6.84
N HIS A 248 16.80 2.81 6.62
CA HIS A 248 16.09 3.00 5.37
C HIS A 248 16.95 3.64 4.26
N GLU A 249 18.13 4.19 4.59
CA GLU A 249 19.09 4.75 3.63
C GLU A 249 19.98 3.69 2.95
N ARG A 250 20.03 2.47 3.50
CA ARG A 250 20.96 1.43 3.04
C ARG A 250 20.34 0.39 2.11
N PHE A 251 19.12 0.65 1.62
CA PHE A 251 18.44 -0.20 0.63
C PHE A 251 18.80 0.16 -0.82
#